data_AF-A0A3P7J7T9-F1
#
_entry.id   AF-A0A3P7J7T9-F1
#
_cell.length_a   1.000
_cell.length_b   1.000
_cell.length_c   1.000
_cell.angle_alpha   90.00
_cell.angle_beta   90.00
_cell.angle_gamma   90.00
#
_symmetry.space_group_name_H-M   'P 1'
#
loop_
_entity.id
_entity.type
_entity.pdbx_description
1 polymer ?
#
loop_
_entity_poly.entity_id
_entity_poly.type
_entity_poly.pdbx_seq_one_letter_code
_entity_poly.pdbx_strand_id
1 'polypeptide(L)' 'MKCVMVPDAKFRKEALSVGVTQVLHSLEDFRPEDFGLPPYD' A
#
# COMPACT_ATOMS: atom_id res chain seq x y z
N MET A 1 -4.78 -11.82 5.60
CA MET A 1 -4.19 -11.53 4.27
C MET A 1 -3.73 -10.09 4.30
N LYS A 2 -2.47 -9.78 3.94
CA LYS A 2 -1.98 -8.38 3.93
C LYS A 2 -2.41 -7.70 2.62
N CYS A 3 -2.89 -6.47 2.69
CA CYS A 3 -3.38 -5.74 1.52
C CYS A 3 -2.73 -4.36 1.46
N VAL A 4 -2.01 -4.10 0.38
CA VAL A 4 -1.45 -2.79 0.05
C VAL A 4 -2.31 -2.19 -1.05
N MET A 5 -2.77 -0.96 -0.85
CA MET A 5 -3.68 -0.29 -1.76
C MET A 5 -3.08 1.04 -2.21
N VAL A 6 -3.15 1.33 -3.51
CA VAL A 6 -2.84 2.63 -4.11
C VAL A 6 -4.15 3.20 -4.66
N PRO A 7 -4.96 3.88 -3.84
CA PRO A 7 -6.20 4.49 -4.29
C PRO A 7 -5.91 5.79 -5.03
N ASP A 8 -6.83 6.19 -5.90
CA ASP A 8 -6.88 7.57 -6.37
C ASP A 8 -7.02 8.52 -5.16
N ALA A 9 -6.44 9.72 -5.25
CA ALA A 9 -6.38 10.69 -4.16
C ALA A 9 -7.76 11.00 -3.56
N LYS A 10 -8.81 10.95 -4.38
CA LYS A 10 -10.20 11.18 -3.94
C LYS A 10 -10.73 10.10 -2.99
N PHE A 11 -10.27 8.86 -3.11
CA PHE A 11 -10.73 7.72 -2.33
C PHE A 11 -9.80 7.34 -1.17
N ARG A 12 -8.72 8.10 -0.95
CA ARG A 12 -7.72 7.79 0.09
C ARG A 12 -8.33 7.69 1.50
N LYS A 13 -9.28 8.58 1.83
CA LYS A 13 -9.98 8.53 3.12
C LYS A 13 -10.83 7.28 3.27
N GLU A 14 -11.46 6.85 2.19
CA GLU A 14 -12.31 5.67 2.16
C GLU A 14 -11.47 4.39 2.26
N ALA A 15 -10.34 4.34 1.55
CA ALA A 15 -9.37 3.23 1.60
C ALA A 15 -8.84 2.97 3.02
N LEU A 16 -8.62 4.02 3.82
CA LEU A 16 -8.21 3.88 5.22
C LEU A 16 -9.31 3.23 6.09
N SER A 17 -10.58 3.41 5.75
CA SER A 17 -11.72 2.81 6.47
C SER A 17 -11.94 1.33 6.15
N VAL A 18 -11.41 0.84 5.03
CA VAL A 18 -11.56 -0.58 4.60
C VAL A 18 -10.68 -1.53 5.43
N GLY A 19 -9.76 -1.00 6.25
CA GLY A 19 -8.89 -1.82 7.09
C GLY A 19 -7.76 -2.49 6.31
N VAL A 20 -7.30 -1.85 5.24
CA VAL A 20 -6.13 -2.31 4.48
C VAL A 20 -4.85 -2.15 5.30
N THR A 21 -3.84 -2.99 5.04
CA THR A 21 -2.58 -3.00 5.80
C THR A 21 -1.77 -1.74 5.56
N GLN A 22 -1.77 -1.23 4.33
CA GLN A 22 -1.02 -0.03 3.96
C GLN A 22 -1.69 0.67 2.78
N VAL A 23 -1.82 1.99 2.88
CA VAL A 23 -2.28 2.86 1.79
C VAL A 23 -1.08 3.67 1.30
N LEU A 24 -0.70 3.47 0.04
CA LEU A 24 0.42 4.13 -0.62
C LEU A 24 -0.07 5.26 -1.53
N HIS A 25 0.84 6.19 -1.87
CA HIS A 25 0.56 7.24 -2.84
C HIS A 25 0.87 6.79 -4.27
N SER A 26 2.03 6.16 -4.47
CA SER A 26 2.43 5.49 -5.71
C SER A 26 2.79 4.03 -5.44
N LEU A 27 2.80 3.20 -6.48
CA LEU A 27 3.36 1.86 -6.41
C LEU A 27 4.89 1.89 -6.22
N GLU A 28 5.54 2.98 -6.60
CA GLU A 28 6.99 3.19 -6.39
C GLU A 28 7.35 3.32 -4.91
N ASP A 29 6.38 3.69 -4.06
CA ASP A 29 6.57 3.76 -2.61
C ASP A 29 6.53 2.36 -1.95
N PHE A 30 6.19 1.32 -2.70
CA PHE A 30 6.08 -0.03 -2.16
C PHE A 30 7.48 -0.62 -1.92
N ARG A 31 7.73 -0.98 -0.66
CA ARG A 31 8.96 -1.64 -0.22
C ARG A 31 8.69 -3.12 0.06
N PRO A 32 9.18 -4.04 -0.79
CA PRO A 32 8.94 -5.48 -0.60
C PRO A 32 9.52 -6.01 0.72
N GLU A 33 10.62 -5.41 1.19
CA GLU A 33 11.34 -5.76 2.42
C GLU A 33 10.46 -5.69 3.68
N ASP A 34 9.53 -4.74 3.76
CA ASP A 34 8.57 -4.61 4.87
C ASP A 34 7.63 -5.83 4.98
N PHE A 35 7.54 -6.61 3.91
CA PHE A 35 6.73 -7.82 3.80
C PHE A 35 7.58 -9.09 3.82
N GLY A 36 8.90 -8.97 4.00
CA GLY A 36 9.85 -10.08 3.99
C GLY A 36 10.21 -10.58 2.59
N LEU A 37 9.96 -9.77 1.56
CA LEU A 37 10.33 -10.05 0.17
C LEU A 37 11.66 -9.36 -0.16
N PRO A 38 12.44 -9.89 -1.13
CA PRO A 38 13.66 -9.23 -1.59
C PRO A 38 13.34 -7.84 -2.18
N PRO A 39 14.24 -6.86 -1.99
CA PRO A 39 14.09 -5.53 -2.59
C PRO A 39 14.09 -5.63 -4.13
N TYR A 40 13.58 -4.58 -4.78
CA TYR A 40 13.55 -4.52 -6.25
C TYR A 40 14.95 -4.34 -6.88
N ASP A 41 15.88 -3.72 -6.14
CA ASP A 41 17.29 -3.49 -6.48
C ASP A 41 18.18 -3.94 -5.31
#